data_AF-A0A2M8NFB1-F1
#
_entry.id   AF-A0A2M8NFB1-F1
#
_cell.length_a   1.000
_cell.length_b   1.000
_cell.length_c   1.000
_cell.angle_alpha   90.00
_cell.angle_beta   90.00
_cell.angle_gamma   90.00
#
_symmetry.space_group_name_H-M   'P 1'
#
loop_
_entity.id
_entity.type
_entity.pdbx_description
1 polymer ?
#
loop_
_entity_poly.entity_id
_entity_poly.type
_entity_poly.pdbx_seq_one_letter_code
_entity_poly.pdbx_strand_id
1 'polypeptide(L)'
;MELGMGIHGEPGIETGDMASASEIAKLLVDKVLSDAPSDAPSRASVMINGLGATKYEEMFVLYGSVHKLLQAAGIDIYKPLVGEFATSLNMAGCSLTVSWMDAELQALYDYPVETPSFTTWE
;
A
#
# COMPACT_ATOMS: atom_id res chain seq x y z
N MET A 1 -8.71 -12.14 11.03
CA MET A 1 -8.02 -11.65 9.82
C MET A 1 -6.88 -12.58 9.47
N GLU A 2 -6.41 -12.53 8.23
CA GLU A 2 -5.28 -13.34 7.76
C GLU A 2 -4.24 -12.41 7.11
N LEU A 3 -3.00 -12.47 7.58
CA LEU A 3 -1.89 -11.61 7.15
C LEU A 3 -1.05 -12.31 6.09
N GLY A 4 -0.74 -11.60 5.01
CA GLY A 4 0.12 -12.13 3.95
C GLY A 4 -0.56 -13.18 3.07
N MET A 5 -1.89 -13.19 3.02
CA MET A 5 -2.66 -14.02 2.10
C MET A 5 -2.32 -13.67 0.65
N GLY A 6 -2.19 -14.70 -0.18
CA GLY A 6 -1.95 -14.53 -1.63
C GLY A 6 -3.21 -14.09 -2.38
N ILE A 7 -3.03 -13.55 -3.59
CA ILE A 7 -4.12 -13.01 -4.42
C ILE A 7 -5.06 -14.10 -4.97
N HIS A 8 -4.71 -15.39 -4.85
CA HIS A 8 -5.61 -16.50 -5.19
C HIS A 8 -6.17 -17.21 -3.95
N GLY A 9 -6.03 -16.59 -2.76
CA GLY A 9 -6.45 -17.18 -1.50
C GLY A 9 -5.46 -18.20 -0.96
N GLU A 10 -4.19 -18.14 -1.37
CA GLU A 10 -3.12 -18.91 -0.74
C GLU A 10 -3.02 -18.53 0.76
N PRO A 11 -2.78 -19.50 1.65
CA PRO A 11 -2.71 -19.22 3.08
C PRO A 11 -1.71 -18.13 3.43
N GLY A 12 -2.11 -17.25 4.32
CA GLY A 12 -1.25 -16.23 4.90
C GLY A 12 -0.18 -16.81 5.82
N ILE A 13 0.73 -15.94 6.25
CA ILE A 13 1.79 -16.29 7.20
C ILE A 13 1.29 -16.31 8.65
N GLU A 14 0.15 -15.67 8.92
CA GLU A 14 -0.42 -15.54 10.26
C GLU A 14 -1.95 -15.38 10.19
N THR A 15 -2.66 -16.03 11.10
CA THR A 15 -4.11 -15.85 11.32
C THR A 15 -4.33 -15.30 12.72
N GLY A 16 -5.20 -14.30 12.86
CA GLY A 16 -5.51 -13.69 14.16
C GLY A 16 -6.91 -13.11 14.23
N ASP A 17 -7.24 -12.49 15.35
CA ASP A 17 -8.50 -11.77 15.55
C ASP A 17 -8.59 -10.53 14.65
N MET A 18 -9.78 -9.93 14.56
CA MET A 18 -9.94 -8.67 13.82
C MET A 18 -9.27 -7.54 14.58
N ALA A 19 -8.32 -6.85 13.95
CA ALA A 19 -7.63 -5.70 14.51
C ALA A 19 -8.23 -4.38 14.01
N SER A 20 -7.96 -3.29 14.73
CA SER A 20 -8.29 -1.94 14.27
C SER A 20 -7.45 -1.53 13.05
N ALA A 21 -7.92 -0.56 12.27
CA ALA A 21 -7.17 -0.03 11.14
C ALA A 21 -5.77 0.49 11.53
N SER A 22 -5.63 1.09 12.73
CA SER A 22 -4.33 1.57 13.24
C SER A 22 -3.37 0.43 13.56
N GLU A 23 -3.86 -0.67 14.14
CA GLU A 23 -3.07 -1.86 14.43
C GLU A 23 -2.65 -2.58 13.15
N ILE A 24 -3.56 -2.68 12.17
CA ILE A 24 -3.26 -3.23 10.84
C ILE A 24 -2.22 -2.36 10.13
N ALA A 25 -2.37 -1.03 10.15
CA ALA A 25 -1.39 -0.11 9.56
C ALA A 25 -0.01 -0.30 10.18
N LYS A 26 0.07 -0.40 11.52
CA LYS A 26 1.34 -0.65 12.22
C LYS A 26 1.96 -1.97 11.78
N LEU A 27 1.18 -3.04 11.77
CA LEU A 27 1.64 -4.36 11.35
C LEU A 27 2.20 -4.34 9.91
N LEU A 28 1.49 -3.72 8.97
CA LEU A 28 1.90 -3.62 7.58
C LEU A 28 3.16 -2.75 7.41
N VAL A 29 3.19 -1.57 8.02
CA VAL A 29 4.33 -0.64 7.92
C VAL A 29 5.58 -1.23 8.57
N ASP A 30 5.48 -1.80 9.77
CA ASP A 30 6.62 -2.42 10.46
C ASP A 30 7.24 -3.54 9.59
N LYS A 31 6.41 -4.39 8.98
CA LYS A 31 6.88 -5.48 8.10
C LYS A 31 7.58 -4.95 6.85
N VAL A 32 6.96 -4.01 6.14
CA VAL A 32 7.54 -3.46 4.91
C VAL A 32 8.85 -2.71 5.20
N LEU A 33 8.91 -1.92 6.28
CA LEU A 33 10.13 -1.19 6.65
C LEU A 33 11.23 -2.14 7.15
N SER A 34 10.88 -3.26 7.79
CA SER A 34 11.87 -4.26 8.22
C SER A 34 12.58 -4.97 7.06
N ASP A 35 11.96 -4.98 5.88
CA ASP A 35 12.49 -5.58 4.64
C ASP A 35 13.05 -4.52 3.68
N ALA A 36 13.14 -3.26 4.11
CA ALA A 36 13.66 -2.18 3.28
C ALA A 36 15.15 -2.39 2.94
N PRO A 37 15.57 -2.11 1.69
CA PRO A 37 17.00 -2.07 1.35
C PRO A 37 17.75 -1.08 2.24
N SER A 38 18.99 -1.41 2.60
CA SER A 38 19.82 -0.55 3.47
C SER A 38 20.12 0.83 2.87
N ASP A 39 20.06 0.94 1.55
CA ASP A 39 20.31 2.13 0.74
C ASP A 39 19.02 2.72 0.14
N ALA A 40 17.85 2.32 0.65
CA ALA A 40 16.57 2.83 0.19
C ALA A 40 16.51 4.38 0.25
N PRO A 41 16.12 5.05 -0.86
CA PRO A 41 15.83 6.48 -0.85
C PRO A 41 14.81 6.85 0.22
N SER A 42 14.90 8.07 0.76
CA SER A 42 13.91 8.58 1.71
C SER A 42 12.56 8.88 1.06
N ARG A 43 12.50 9.03 -0.27
CA ARG A 43 11.26 9.26 -1.02
C ARG A 43 10.68 7.95 -1.51
N ALA A 44 9.36 7.78 -1.38
CA ALA A 44 8.67 6.60 -1.87
C ALA A 44 7.23 6.90 -2.33
N SER A 45 6.76 6.20 -3.36
CA SER A 45 5.31 6.09 -3.61
C SER A 45 4.71 4.99 -2.73
N VAL A 46 3.50 5.25 -2.25
CA VAL A 46 2.78 4.37 -1.31
C VAL A 46 1.42 4.05 -1.90
N MET A 47 1.11 2.77 -2.00
CA MET A 47 -0.18 2.30 -2.52
C MET A 47 -0.92 1.47 -1.47
N ILE A 48 -2.16 1.84 -1.21
CA ILE A 48 -3.16 0.99 -0.58
C ILE A 48 -4.06 0.43 -1.67
N ASN A 49 -4.00 -0.88 -1.85
CA ASN A 49 -4.76 -1.60 -2.85
C ASN A 49 -5.86 -2.45 -2.19
N GLY A 50 -7.12 -2.20 -2.52
CA GLY A 50 -8.24 -3.05 -2.12
C GLY A 50 -8.27 -4.37 -2.90
N LEU A 51 -8.68 -5.45 -2.24
CA LEU A 51 -8.74 -6.79 -2.84
C LEU A 51 -10.13 -7.13 -3.41
N GLY A 52 -11.05 -6.17 -3.46
CA GLY A 52 -12.30 -6.23 -4.24
C GLY A 52 -13.59 -5.94 -3.46
N ALA A 53 -13.63 -6.21 -2.15
CA ALA A 53 -14.83 -5.96 -1.33
C ALA A 53 -14.66 -4.91 -0.23
N THR A 54 -13.44 -4.38 -0.02
CA THR A 54 -13.15 -3.32 0.95
C THR A 54 -13.59 -1.96 0.43
N LYS A 55 -14.32 -1.19 1.23
CA LYS A 55 -14.82 0.13 0.79
C LYS A 55 -13.73 1.18 0.75
N TYR A 56 -13.89 2.17 -0.13
CA TYR A 56 -12.95 3.29 -0.27
C TYR A 56 -12.72 4.01 1.06
N GLU A 57 -13.78 4.25 1.83
CA GLU A 57 -13.71 4.89 3.14
C GLU A 57 -12.83 4.11 4.12
N GLU A 58 -12.91 2.78 4.10
CA GLU A 58 -12.07 1.91 4.93
C GLU A 58 -10.59 2.01 4.52
N MET A 59 -10.33 2.00 3.20
CA MET A 59 -8.97 2.16 2.67
C MET A 59 -8.37 3.53 3.04
N PHE A 60 -9.16 4.61 3.01
CA PHE A 60 -8.69 5.93 3.44
C PHE A 60 -8.47 6.04 4.94
N VAL A 61 -9.29 5.38 5.77
CA VAL A 61 -9.04 5.27 7.22
C VAL A 61 -7.72 4.54 7.50
N LEU A 62 -7.46 3.43 6.81
CA LEU A 62 -6.19 2.72 6.89
C LEU A 62 -5.02 3.60 6.42
N TYR A 63 -5.15 4.23 5.26
CA TYR A 63 -4.12 5.10 4.68
C TYR A 63 -3.77 6.24 5.64
N GLY A 64 -4.74 6.86 6.31
CA GLY A 64 -4.48 7.91 7.29
C GLY A 64 -3.56 7.46 8.45
N SER A 65 -3.61 6.19 8.83
CA SER A 65 -2.70 5.60 9.83
C SER A 65 -1.35 5.26 9.23
N VAL A 66 -1.32 4.65 8.04
CA VAL A 66 -0.09 4.33 7.29
C VAL A 66 0.73 5.59 7.01
N HIS A 67 0.08 6.66 6.55
CA HIS A 67 0.70 7.95 6.25
C HIS A 67 1.45 8.51 7.45
N LYS A 68 0.82 8.53 8.63
CA LYS A 68 1.45 9.03 9.86
C LYS A 68 2.66 8.20 10.28
N LEU A 69 2.56 6.87 10.16
CA LEU A 69 3.64 5.96 10.52
C LEU A 69 4.85 6.10 9.58
N LEU A 70 4.61 6.18 8.27
CA LEU A 70 5.66 6.36 7.27
C LEU A 70 6.34 7.73 7.40
N GLN A 71 5.58 8.81 7.63
CA GLN A 71 6.16 10.13 7.91
C GLN A 71 7.00 10.13 9.19
N ALA A 72 6.54 9.48 10.26
CA ALA A 72 7.30 9.34 11.50
C ALA A 72 8.59 8.54 11.31
N ALA A 73 8.63 7.62 10.34
CA ALA A 73 9.81 6.89 9.92
C ALA A 73 10.73 7.68 8.96
N GLY A 74 10.40 8.94 8.64
CA GLY A 74 11.21 9.81 7.78
C GLY A 74 11.00 9.62 6.28
N ILE A 75 9.91 8.95 5.88
CA ILE A 75 9.60 8.73 4.46
C ILE A 75 8.88 9.95 3.87
N ASP A 76 9.44 10.50 2.79
CA ASP A 76 8.80 11.51 1.94
C ASP A 76 7.85 10.82 0.95
N ILE A 77 6.56 10.88 1.25
CA ILE A 77 5.53 10.18 0.48
C ILE A 77 5.22 10.95 -0.81
N TYR A 78 5.48 10.32 -1.95
CA TYR A 78 5.27 10.87 -3.28
C TYR A 78 4.05 10.24 -3.97
N LYS A 79 3.09 11.06 -4.43
CA LYS A 79 1.90 10.64 -5.22
C LYS A 79 1.26 9.31 -4.74
N PRO A 80 0.72 9.27 -3.51
CA PRO A 80 0.14 8.05 -2.96
C PRO A 80 -1.09 7.60 -3.75
N LEU A 81 -1.30 6.29 -3.84
CA LEU A 81 -2.43 5.67 -4.53
C LEU A 81 -3.31 4.94 -3.52
N VAL A 82 -4.63 5.16 -3.56
CA VAL A 82 -5.60 4.47 -2.73
C VAL A 82 -6.76 4.05 -3.62
N GLY A 83 -6.97 2.74 -3.80
CA GLY A 83 -7.97 2.24 -4.73
C GLY A 83 -7.84 0.75 -5.00
N GLU A 84 -8.46 0.29 -6.09
CA GLU A 84 -8.46 -1.11 -6.51
C GLU A 84 -7.66 -1.25 -7.81
N PHE A 85 -6.41 -1.69 -7.71
CA PHE A 85 -5.47 -1.82 -8.83
C PHE A 85 -5.20 -3.28 -9.20
N ALA A 86 -5.22 -4.17 -8.21
CA ALA A 86 -5.09 -5.62 -8.35
C ALA A 86 -5.99 -6.32 -7.31
N THR A 87 -7.19 -6.74 -7.72
CA THR A 87 -8.18 -7.36 -6.84
C THR A 87 -8.09 -8.89 -6.84
N SER A 88 -8.70 -9.51 -5.82
CA SER A 88 -8.96 -10.95 -5.76
C SER A 88 -10.47 -11.19 -5.69
N LEU A 89 -11.15 -11.01 -6.83
CA LEU A 89 -12.61 -11.12 -6.94
C LEU A 89 -13.34 -10.26 -5.89
N ASN A 90 -13.96 -10.89 -4.90
CA ASN A 90 -14.73 -10.26 -3.83
C ASN A 90 -14.04 -10.37 -2.45
N MET A 91 -12.71 -10.50 -2.42
CA MET A 91 -11.97 -10.59 -1.17
C MET A 91 -12.09 -9.28 -0.38
N ALA A 92 -12.49 -9.39 0.89
CA ALA A 92 -12.49 -8.28 1.84
C ALA A 92 -11.10 -8.18 2.48
N GLY A 93 -10.25 -7.31 1.94
CA GLY A 93 -8.89 -7.11 2.38
C GLY A 93 -8.19 -6.02 1.57
N CYS A 94 -6.97 -5.72 1.97
CA CYS A 94 -6.13 -4.75 1.28
C CYS A 94 -4.65 -5.15 1.37
N SER A 95 -3.83 -4.52 0.55
CA SER A 95 -2.37 -4.62 0.59
C SER A 95 -1.73 -3.23 0.66
N LEU A 96 -0.56 -3.17 1.29
CA LEU A 96 0.32 -2.00 1.32
C LEU A 96 1.52 -2.28 0.41
N THR A 97 1.79 -1.38 -0.53
CA THR A 97 3.02 -1.38 -1.32
C THR A 97 3.79 -0.08 -1.06
N VAL A 98 5.10 -0.19 -0.88
CA VAL A 98 6.04 0.95 -0.80
C VAL A 98 7.06 0.79 -1.92
N SER A 99 7.10 1.76 -2.84
CA SER A 99 8.05 1.78 -3.95
C SER A 99 9.02 2.92 -3.72
N TRP A 100 10.27 2.58 -3.40
CA TRP A 100 11.35 3.55 -3.17
C TRP A 100 11.70 4.26 -4.48
N MET A 101 11.74 5.59 -4.45
CA MET A 101 11.87 6.41 -5.65
C MET A 101 13.26 7.04 -5.70
N ASP A 102 14.08 6.54 -6.62
CA ASP A 102 15.24 7.27 -7.11
C ASP A 102 14.82 8.27 -8.22
N ALA A 103 15.81 8.97 -8.79
CA ALA A 103 15.55 9.96 -9.83
C ALA A 103 14.99 9.36 -11.13
N GLU A 104 15.39 8.13 -11.49
CA GLU A 104 14.91 7.46 -12.70
C GLU A 104 13.47 7.00 -12.51
N LEU A 105 13.19 6.29 -11.42
CA LEU A 105 11.85 5.82 -11.08
C LEU A 105 10.87 6.98 -10.91
N GLN A 106 11.28 8.08 -10.29
CA GLN A 106 10.41 9.26 -10.18
C GLN A 106 10.07 9.82 -11.57
N ALA A 107 11.05 9.94 -12.47
CA ALA A 107 10.82 10.44 -13.83
C ALA A 107 9.88 9.51 -14.63
N LEU A 108 10.02 8.19 -14.49
CA LEU A 108 9.13 7.21 -15.12
C LEU A 108 7.72 7.25 -14.52
N TYR A 109 7.61 7.39 -13.21
CA TYR A 109 6.33 7.47 -12.51
C TYR A 109 5.53 8.73 -12.87
N ASP A 110 6.24 9.82 -13.20
CA ASP A 110 5.64 11.09 -13.62
C ASP A 110 5.26 11.12 -15.10
N TYR A 111 5.65 10.12 -15.88
CA TYR A 111 5.37 10.09 -17.31
C TYR A 111 3.86 9.96 -17.55
N PRO A 112 3.28 10.78 -18.44
CA PRO A 112 1.84 10.72 -18.72
C PRO A 112 1.39 9.33 -19.18
N VAL A 113 0.31 8.86 -18.60
CA VAL A 113 -0.31 7.57 -18.93
C VAL A 113 -1.81 7.73 -19.06
N GLU A 114 -2.37 7.08 -20.07
CA GLU A 114 -3.81 7.01 -20.34
C GLU A 114 -4.18 5.55 -20.61
N THR A 115 -4.75 4.89 -19.60
CA THR A 115 -5.22 3.51 -19.69
C THR A 115 -6.58 3.38 -19.01
N PRO A 116 -7.38 2.33 -19.33
CA PRO A 116 -8.69 2.14 -18.72
C PRO A 116 -8.70 2.09 -17.18
N SER A 117 -7.57 1.70 -16.58
CA SER A 117 -7.45 1.48 -15.13
C SER A 117 -6.53 2.47 -14.43
N PHE A 118 -5.82 3.33 -15.18
CA PHE A 118 -4.93 4.33 -14.62
C PHE A 118 -4.67 5.46 -15.62
N THR A 119 -5.05 6.68 -15.25
CA THR A 119 -4.77 7.88 -16.01
C THR A 119 -4.23 8.97 -15.08
N THR A 120 -3.11 9.56 -15.45
CA THR A 120 -2.54 10.73 -14.78
C THR A 120 -3.12 11.98 -15.44
N TRP A 121 -4.21 12.51 -14.91
CA TRP A 121 -4.77 13.79 -15.36
C TRP A 121 -3.90 14.94 -14.80
N GLU A 122 -3.57 15.93 -15.64
CA GLU A 122 -2.93 17.19 -15.21
C GLU A 122 -3.88 18.07 -14.38
#